data_AF-A0A4Z0QI99-F1
#
_entry.id   AF-A0A4Z0QI99-F1
#
_cell.length_a   1.000
_cell.length_b   1.000
_cell.length_c   1.000
_cell.angle_alpha   90.00
_cell.angle_beta   90.00
_cell.angle_gamma   90.00
#
_symmetry.space_group_name_H-M   'P 1'
#
loop_
_entity.id
_entity.type
_entity.pdbx_description
1 polymer ?
#
loop_
_entity_poly.entity_id
_entity_poly.type
_entity_poly.pdbx_seq_one_letter_code
_entity_poly.pdbx_strand_id
1 'polypeptide(L)'
;MEDMYLGRELTAVQIQEFLQSVLPGLTVFPWALLLGEQEPMAFDSGNPAHIFFEVLPSEVPQFPWHLAIYRTPSEDEEARALWFAQQLSARFGLVVLVPFIHPQKPHDPYYDIVFEQGKSYLADDRETDFGEPAAQPVRVIGPYALPEVGFDKTGNLLTHS
;
A
#
# COMPACT_ATOMS: atom_id res chain seq x y z
N MET A 1 -7.28 -4.82 -4.25
CA MET A 1 -7.05 -3.74 -3.28
C MET A 1 -5.56 -3.71 -2.97
N GLU A 2 -4.91 -2.56 -3.13
CA GLU A 2 -3.53 -2.39 -2.69
C GLU A 2 -3.51 -1.84 -1.26
N ASP A 3 -3.05 -2.66 -0.31
CA ASP A 3 -3.05 -2.36 1.12
C ASP A 3 -1.67 -1.95 1.63
N MET A 4 -1.62 -0.81 2.34
CA MET A 4 -0.39 -0.29 2.93
C MET A 4 -0.69 0.36 4.28
N TYR A 5 0.26 0.27 5.21
CA TYR A 5 0.19 0.94 6.51
C TYR A 5 1.31 1.97 6.64
N LEU A 6 0.99 3.18 7.07
CA LEU A 6 1.89 4.33 7.04
C LEU A 6 2.31 4.71 8.46
N GLY A 7 3.61 4.90 8.68
CA GLY A 7 4.15 5.38 9.96
C GLY A 7 3.78 6.83 10.31
N ARG A 8 3.15 7.56 9.38
CA ARG A 8 2.61 8.91 9.59
C ARG A 8 1.48 9.20 8.60
N GLU A 9 0.67 10.20 8.92
CA GLU A 9 -0.42 10.64 8.06
C GLU A 9 0.13 11.24 6.75
N LEU A 10 -0.53 10.91 5.64
CA LEU A 10 -0.45 11.66 4.39
C LEU A 10 -1.85 12.20 4.09
N THR A 11 -1.93 13.47 3.70
CA THR A 11 -3.21 14.06 3.34
C THR A 11 -3.73 13.48 2.02
N ALA A 12 -5.04 13.54 1.81
CA ALA A 12 -5.65 13.14 0.54
C ALA A 12 -5.00 13.84 -0.67
N VAL A 13 -4.65 15.12 -0.55
CA VAL A 13 -3.96 15.87 -1.61
C VAL A 13 -2.58 15.27 -1.90
N GLN A 14 -1.79 14.95 -0.87
CA GLN A 14 -0.46 14.35 -1.05
C GLN A 14 -0.52 12.99 -1.75
N ILE A 15 -1.50 12.16 -1.37
CA ILE A 15 -1.68 10.83 -1.96
C ILE A 15 -2.17 10.95 -3.39
N GLN A 16 -3.14 11.84 -3.65
CA GLN A 16 -3.64 12.10 -4.99
C GLN A 16 -2.52 12.58 -5.92
N GLU A 17 -1.72 13.57 -5.49
CA GLU A 17 -0.57 14.06 -6.25
C GLU A 17 0.51 12.99 -6.46
N PHE A 18 0.73 12.13 -5.46
CA PHE A 18 1.63 10.99 -5.59
C PHE A 18 1.15 10.03 -6.67
N LEU A 19 -0.09 9.55 -6.57
CA LEU A 19 -0.67 8.59 -7.50
C LEU A 19 -0.74 9.13 -8.93
N GLN A 20 -1.15 10.38 -9.11
CA GLN A 20 -1.15 11.05 -10.42
C GLN A 20 0.26 11.23 -10.99
N SER A 21 1.26 11.40 -10.12
CA SER A 21 2.66 11.52 -10.54
C SER A 21 3.26 10.19 -10.96
N VAL A 22 2.95 9.09 -10.27
CA VAL A 22 3.52 7.77 -10.58
C VAL A 22 2.72 7.02 -11.65
N LEU A 23 1.41 7.27 -11.75
CA LEU A 23 0.49 6.70 -12.74
C LEU A 23 -0.27 7.82 -13.48
N PRO A 24 0.41 8.60 -14.35
CA PRO A 24 -0.19 9.77 -15.01
C PRO A 24 -1.29 9.44 -16.02
N GLY A 25 -1.53 8.16 -16.31
CA GLY A 25 -2.64 7.71 -17.13
C GLY A 25 -3.96 7.51 -16.37
N LEU A 26 -3.98 7.74 -15.05
CA LEU A 26 -5.14 7.51 -14.19
C LEU A 26 -5.77 8.80 -13.68
N THR A 27 -7.08 8.76 -13.49
CA THR A 27 -7.85 9.73 -12.72
C THR A 27 -8.02 9.19 -11.32
N VAL A 28 -7.55 9.95 -10.33
CA VAL A 28 -7.49 9.52 -8.92
C VAL A 28 -8.51 10.28 -8.10
N PHE A 29 -9.37 9.55 -7.40
CA PHE A 29 -10.44 10.08 -6.56
C PHE A 29 -10.18 9.76 -5.08
N PRO A 30 -10.05 10.76 -4.19
CA PRO A 30 -10.16 10.51 -2.76
C PRO A 30 -11.62 10.16 -2.43
N TRP A 31 -11.84 9.02 -1.78
CA TRP A 31 -13.17 8.57 -1.41
C TRP A 31 -13.12 7.64 -0.20
N ALA A 32 -13.55 8.12 0.97
CA ALA A 32 -13.62 7.31 2.20
C ALA A 32 -14.88 6.43 2.21
N LEU A 33 -14.86 5.39 1.38
CA LEU A 33 -15.96 4.43 1.20
C LEU A 33 -16.43 3.84 2.54
N LEU A 34 -15.49 3.44 3.41
CA LEU A 34 -15.81 2.79 4.68
C LEU A 34 -16.38 3.75 5.74
N LEU A 35 -16.23 5.06 5.54
CA LEU A 35 -16.88 6.09 6.36
C LEU A 35 -18.26 6.50 5.82
N GLY A 36 -18.71 5.88 4.73
CA GLY A 36 -20.00 6.17 4.11
C GLY A 36 -20.03 7.49 3.34
N GLU A 37 -18.88 8.00 2.89
CA GLU A 37 -18.84 9.15 1.99
C GLU A 37 -19.57 8.84 0.67
N GLN A 38 -20.25 9.85 0.13
CA GLN A 38 -20.92 9.71 -1.17
C GLN A 38 -19.89 9.50 -2.27
N GLU A 39 -20.22 8.62 -3.22
CA GLU A 39 -19.40 8.39 -4.41
C GLU A 39 -19.10 9.71 -5.13
N PRO A 40 -17.84 9.97 -5.50
CA PRO A 40 -17.48 11.15 -6.27
C PRO A 40 -18.23 11.18 -7.60
N MET A 41 -18.89 12.29 -7.92
CA MET A 41 -19.79 12.41 -9.09
C MET A 41 -19.18 12.01 -10.45
N ALA A 42 -17.86 12.13 -10.60
CA ALA A 42 -17.16 11.81 -11.84
C ALA A 42 -16.45 10.43 -11.81
N PHE A 43 -16.57 9.70 -10.71
CA PHE A 43 -16.06 8.34 -10.62
C PHE A 43 -16.91 7.41 -11.48
N ASP A 44 -16.27 6.42 -12.09
CA ASP A 44 -16.92 5.41 -12.94
C ASP A 44 -16.20 4.09 -12.68
N SER A 45 -16.85 3.18 -11.94
CA SER A 45 -16.30 1.87 -11.60
C SER A 45 -16.08 0.96 -12.83
N GLY A 46 -16.72 1.27 -13.97
CA GLY A 46 -16.49 0.57 -15.23
C GLY A 46 -15.29 1.11 -16.02
N ASN A 47 -14.73 2.26 -15.64
CA ASN A 47 -13.59 2.86 -16.34
C ASN A 47 -12.27 2.44 -15.68
N PRO A 48 -11.41 1.65 -16.37
CA PRO A 48 -10.15 1.17 -15.79
C PRO A 48 -9.11 2.29 -15.57
N ALA A 49 -9.34 3.49 -16.11
CA ALA A 49 -8.53 4.66 -15.82
C ALA A 49 -8.93 5.36 -14.52
N HIS A 50 -10.07 5.00 -13.91
CA HIS A 50 -10.55 5.59 -12.66
C HIS A 50 -10.13 4.70 -11.49
N ILE A 51 -9.41 5.30 -10.54
CA ILE A 51 -9.04 4.65 -9.29
C ILE A 51 -9.47 5.53 -8.12
N PHE A 52 -9.72 4.92 -6.97
CA PHE A 52 -9.95 5.66 -5.75
C PHE A 52 -9.08 5.14 -4.62
N PHE A 53 -8.94 5.95 -3.58
CA PHE A 53 -8.23 5.55 -2.37
C PHE A 53 -8.92 6.12 -1.14
N GLU A 54 -8.70 5.47 -0.01
CA GLU A 54 -9.06 5.98 1.30
C GLU A 54 -7.89 5.87 2.27
N VAL A 55 -7.91 6.75 3.27
CA VAL A 55 -6.96 6.75 4.37
C VAL A 55 -7.74 6.72 5.66
N LEU A 56 -7.51 5.69 6.46
CA LEU A 56 -8.22 5.48 7.71
C LEU A 56 -7.22 5.30 8.87
N PRO A 57 -7.62 5.59 10.11
CA PRO A 57 -6.85 5.17 11.26
C PRO A 57 -6.66 3.64 11.26
N SER A 58 -5.45 3.20 11.59
CA SER A 58 -5.11 1.78 11.74
C SER A 58 -4.91 1.43 13.21
N GLU A 59 -5.18 0.18 13.55
CA GLU A 59 -4.96 -0.38 14.89
C GLU A 59 -3.51 -0.81 15.11
N VAL A 60 -2.65 -0.74 14.09
CA VAL A 60 -1.21 -1.07 14.21
C VAL A 60 -0.46 0.12 14.84
N PRO A 61 0.05 0.04 16.09
CA PRO A 61 0.55 1.22 16.79
C PRO A 61 1.72 1.95 16.10
N GLN A 62 2.59 1.19 15.42
CA GLN A 62 3.72 1.74 14.66
C GLN A 62 3.33 2.31 13.30
N PHE A 63 2.17 1.92 12.79
CA PHE A 63 1.65 2.32 11.49
C PHE A 63 0.21 2.78 11.65
N PRO A 64 -0.01 3.96 12.27
CA PRO A 64 -1.33 4.40 12.74
C PRO A 64 -2.31 4.77 11.62
N TRP A 65 -1.91 4.64 10.36
CA TRP A 65 -2.73 4.94 9.20
C TRP A 65 -2.71 3.78 8.22
N HIS A 66 -3.88 3.44 7.69
CA HIS A 66 -4.08 2.48 6.63
C HIS A 66 -4.45 3.23 5.35
N LEU A 67 -3.73 2.96 4.26
CA LEU A 67 -4.01 3.43 2.92
C LEU A 67 -4.44 2.24 2.08
N ALA A 68 -5.68 2.29 1.60
CA ALA A 68 -6.21 1.33 0.65
C ALA A 68 -6.44 2.01 -0.71
N ILE A 69 -5.94 1.40 -1.78
CA ILE A 69 -6.17 1.84 -3.16
C ILE A 69 -7.03 0.79 -3.86
N TYR A 70 -8.02 1.28 -4.60
CA TYR A 70 -9.02 0.49 -5.29
C TYR A 70 -9.01 0.82 -6.78
N ARG A 71 -8.97 -0.23 -7.59
CA ARG A 71 -8.93 -0.15 -9.05
C ARG A 71 -9.64 -1.33 -9.71
N THR A 72 -9.97 -1.18 -10.97
CA THR A 72 -10.54 -2.25 -11.81
C THR A 72 -9.81 -2.27 -13.15
N PRO A 73 -9.32 -3.43 -13.64
CA PRO A 73 -9.31 -4.73 -12.97
C PRO A 73 -8.33 -4.78 -11.78
N SER A 74 -8.57 -5.74 -10.86
CA SER A 74 -7.71 -6.02 -9.69
C SER A 74 -6.69 -7.11 -10.04
N GLU A 75 -5.76 -6.80 -10.95
CA GLU A 75 -4.66 -7.70 -11.36
C GLU A 75 -3.35 -7.17 -10.78
N ASP A 76 -2.40 -7.99 -10.34
CA ASP A 76 -1.09 -7.56 -9.80
C ASP A 76 -1.15 -6.61 -8.56
N GLU A 77 -2.21 -6.70 -7.76
CA GLU A 77 -2.42 -5.82 -6.59
C GLU A 77 -1.29 -5.88 -5.56
N GLU A 78 -0.84 -7.08 -5.20
CA GLU A 78 0.26 -7.26 -4.23
C GLU A 78 1.56 -6.63 -4.74
N ALA A 79 1.90 -6.88 -6.01
CA ALA A 79 3.11 -6.33 -6.63
C ALA A 79 3.07 -4.80 -6.72
N ARG A 80 1.89 -4.22 -7.02
CA ARG A 80 1.71 -2.76 -7.00
C ARG A 80 1.75 -2.19 -5.59
N ALA A 81 1.17 -2.85 -4.59
CA ALA A 81 1.22 -2.38 -3.21
C ALA A 81 2.68 -2.24 -2.75
N LEU A 82 3.51 -3.25 -3.01
CA LEU A 82 4.95 -3.22 -2.72
C LEU A 82 5.66 -2.09 -3.49
N TRP A 83 5.36 -1.92 -4.77
CA TRP A 83 5.94 -0.85 -5.59
C TRP A 83 5.55 0.54 -5.10
N PHE A 84 4.26 0.78 -4.83
CA PHE A 84 3.77 2.04 -4.27
C PHE A 84 4.40 2.34 -2.92
N ALA A 85 4.46 1.36 -2.02
CA ALA A 85 5.04 1.51 -0.69
C ALA A 85 6.53 1.92 -0.77
N GLN A 86 7.29 1.31 -1.68
CA GLN A 86 8.67 1.69 -1.93
C GLN A 86 8.77 3.16 -2.37
N GLN A 87 7.97 3.58 -3.34
CA GLN A 87 7.98 4.94 -3.88
C GLN A 87 7.48 5.97 -2.85
N LEU A 88 6.44 5.65 -2.07
CA LEU A 88 5.94 6.47 -0.98
C LEU A 88 7.02 6.68 0.09
N SER A 89 7.65 5.59 0.53
CA SER A 89 8.72 5.63 1.52
C SER A 89 9.89 6.48 1.05
N ALA A 90 10.32 6.32 -0.21
CA ALA A 90 11.39 7.12 -0.80
C ALA A 90 11.02 8.60 -0.93
N ARG A 91 9.82 8.91 -1.46
CA ARG A 91 9.39 10.28 -1.77
C ARG A 91 9.15 11.11 -0.52
N PHE A 92 8.52 10.52 0.49
CA PHE A 92 8.07 11.23 1.67
C PHE A 92 8.90 10.90 2.91
N GLY A 93 9.88 10.00 2.84
CA GLY A 93 10.74 9.65 3.98
C GLY A 93 9.96 9.08 5.17
N LEU A 94 8.88 8.33 4.93
CA LEU A 94 8.16 7.59 5.97
C LEU A 94 8.43 6.10 5.90
N VAL A 95 8.16 5.43 7.02
CA VAL A 95 8.14 3.97 7.09
C VAL A 95 6.78 3.48 6.59
N VAL A 96 6.77 2.54 5.66
CA VAL A 96 5.56 1.94 5.10
C VAL A 96 5.61 0.43 5.31
N LEU A 97 4.52 -0.18 5.77
CA LEU A 97 4.38 -1.63 5.91
C LEU A 97 3.37 -2.15 4.88
N VAL A 98 3.69 -3.30 4.29
CA VAL A 98 2.83 -4.01 3.33
C VAL A 98 2.73 -5.47 3.77
N PRO A 99 1.51 -6.00 3.98
CA PRO A 99 1.30 -7.43 4.20
C PRO A 99 1.93 -8.28 3.09
N PHE A 100 2.60 -9.37 3.45
CA PHE A 100 3.42 -10.11 2.50
C PHE A 100 3.38 -11.63 2.70
N ILE A 101 2.97 -12.36 1.67
CA ILE A 101 3.03 -13.82 1.68
C ILE A 101 4.45 -14.26 1.28
N HIS A 102 5.23 -14.75 2.24
CA HIS A 102 6.59 -15.20 1.97
C HIS A 102 6.61 -16.40 0.99
N PRO A 103 7.30 -16.33 -0.16
CA PRO A 103 7.22 -17.37 -1.20
C PRO A 103 7.65 -18.77 -0.75
N GLN A 104 8.58 -18.86 0.18
CA GLN A 104 9.06 -20.14 0.74
C GLN A 104 8.19 -20.65 1.91
N LYS A 105 7.26 -19.83 2.41
CA LYS A 105 6.39 -20.13 3.56
C LYS A 105 4.97 -19.59 3.31
N PRO A 106 4.28 -20.05 2.25
CA PRO A 106 3.00 -19.47 1.82
C PRO A 106 1.83 -19.68 2.79
N HIS A 107 2.01 -20.49 3.84
CA HIS A 107 1.01 -20.75 4.87
C HIS A 107 1.33 -20.06 6.21
N ASP A 108 2.39 -19.24 6.24
CA ASP A 108 2.81 -18.46 7.40
C ASP A 108 2.39 -17.00 7.13
N PRO A 109 1.22 -16.55 7.64
CA PRO A 109 0.61 -15.27 7.25
C PRO A 109 1.24 -14.07 7.95
N TYR A 110 2.29 -14.29 8.76
CA TYR A 110 2.83 -13.30 9.69
C TYR A 110 4.02 -12.51 9.13
N TYR A 111 4.21 -12.50 7.80
CA TYR A 111 5.30 -11.74 7.20
C TYR A 111 4.78 -10.46 6.58
N ASP A 112 5.59 -9.42 6.71
CA ASP A 112 5.39 -8.14 6.05
C ASP A 112 6.67 -7.71 5.34
N ILE A 113 6.52 -6.76 4.43
CA ILE A 113 7.63 -5.93 3.98
C ILE A 113 7.50 -4.54 4.61
N VAL A 114 8.55 -4.13 5.31
CA VAL A 114 8.72 -2.76 5.78
C VAL A 114 9.65 -2.02 4.82
N PHE A 115 9.21 -0.87 4.33
CA PHE A 115 9.99 0.07 3.55
C PHE A 115 10.44 1.25 4.40
N GLU A 116 11.74 1.51 4.40
CA GLU A 116 12.34 2.70 5.01
C GLU A 116 13.28 3.38 4.01
N GLN A 117 13.01 4.64 3.68
CA GLN A 117 13.74 5.40 2.65
C GLN A 117 13.82 4.66 1.30
N GLY A 118 12.76 3.94 0.92
CA GLY A 118 12.70 3.16 -0.32
C GLY A 118 13.49 1.84 -0.31
N LYS A 119 14.04 1.42 0.82
CA LYS A 119 14.70 0.12 1.01
C LYS A 119 13.75 -0.84 1.70
N SER A 120 13.71 -2.10 1.26
CA SER A 120 12.83 -3.14 1.78
C SER A 120 13.51 -4.03 2.83
N TYR A 121 12.74 -4.36 3.85
CA TYR A 121 13.12 -5.24 4.96
C TYR A 121 12.00 -6.25 5.21
N LEU A 122 12.35 -7.51 5.41
CA LEU A 122 11.40 -8.52 5.87
C LEU A 122 11.09 -8.26 7.34
N ALA A 123 9.82 -8.31 7.71
CA ALA A 123 9.36 -8.18 9.07
C ALA A 123 8.42 -9.33 9.46
N ASP A 124 8.22 -9.47 10.77
CA ASP A 124 7.42 -10.51 11.41
C ASP A 124 6.46 -9.84 12.40
N ASP A 125 5.16 -10.07 12.22
CA ASP A 125 4.07 -9.50 13.01
C ASP A 125 3.33 -10.55 13.85
N ARG A 126 3.88 -11.77 14.01
CA ARG A 126 3.21 -12.86 14.75
C ARG A 126 2.77 -12.49 16.17
N GLU A 127 3.50 -11.59 16.80
CA GLU A 127 3.23 -11.11 18.15
C GLU A 127 2.47 -9.77 18.16
N THR A 128 2.15 -9.23 16.99
CA THR A 128 1.32 -8.05 16.78
C THR A 128 -0.14 -8.48 16.70
N ASP A 129 -0.78 -8.60 17.86
CA ASP A 129 -2.22 -8.90 17.93
C ASP A 129 -3.01 -7.59 17.94
N PHE A 130 -3.75 -7.31 16.85
CA PHE A 130 -4.38 -6.00 16.64
C PHE A 130 -5.42 -5.69 17.72
N GLY A 131 -5.26 -4.55 18.40
CA GLY A 131 -6.18 -4.10 19.45
C GLY A 131 -5.93 -4.68 20.85
N GLU A 132 -4.96 -5.58 21.03
CA GLU A 132 -4.67 -6.19 22.33
C GLU A 132 -3.61 -5.40 23.14
N PRO A 133 -3.78 -5.24 24.47
CA PRO A 133 -2.81 -4.52 25.31
C PRO A 133 -1.40 -5.12 25.35
N ALA A 134 -1.28 -6.40 24.99
CA ALA A 134 -0.02 -7.15 24.98
C ALA A 134 0.67 -7.18 23.61
N ALA A 135 0.06 -6.57 22.58
CA ALA A 135 0.58 -6.55 21.22
C ALA A 135 2.02 -6.04 21.19
N GLN A 136 2.90 -6.83 20.58
CA GLN A 136 4.27 -6.41 20.34
C GLN A 136 4.37 -5.65 19.03
N PRO A 137 5.33 -4.73 18.92
CA PRO A 137 5.64 -4.07 17.66
C PRO A 137 6.03 -5.08 16.58
N VAL A 138 5.78 -4.71 15.32
CA VAL A 138 6.28 -5.44 14.16
C VAL A 138 7.81 -5.49 14.23
N ARG A 139 8.38 -6.69 14.08
CA ARG A 139 9.82 -6.90 14.23
C ARG A 139 10.48 -7.02 12.87
N VAL A 140 11.36 -6.08 12.54
CA VAL A 140 12.23 -6.19 11.37
C VAL A 140 13.23 -7.34 11.55
N ILE A 141 13.18 -8.33 10.66
CA ILE A 141 14.09 -9.48 10.63
C ILE A 141 15.41 -9.08 9.96
N GLY A 142 15.33 -8.36 8.84
CA GLY A 142 16.51 -7.90 8.10
C GLY A 142 16.20 -7.45 6.68
N PRO A 143 17.22 -7.00 5.93
CA PRO A 143 17.06 -6.58 4.53
C PRO A 143 16.47 -7.69 3.67
N TYR A 144 15.56 -7.36 2.78
CA TYR A 144 14.91 -8.31 1.88
C TYR A 144 14.84 -7.75 0.47
N ALA A 145 15.39 -8.46 -0.50
CA ALA A 145 15.37 -8.05 -1.89
C ALA A 145 14.06 -8.49 -2.54
N LEU A 146 13.25 -7.51 -2.97
CA LEU A 146 12.06 -7.78 -3.78
C LEU A 146 12.44 -7.91 -5.26
N PRO A 147 11.65 -8.66 -6.05
CA PRO A 147 11.77 -8.62 -7.50
C PRO A 147 11.63 -7.18 -8.01
N GLU A 148 12.49 -6.79 -8.95
CA GLU A 148 12.31 -5.53 -9.66
C GLU A 148 11.08 -5.64 -10.55
N VAL A 149 10.09 -4.77 -10.29
CA VAL A 149 8.87 -4.66 -11.09
C VAL A 149 8.69 -3.22 -11.54
N GLY A 150 8.21 -3.05 -12.77
CA GLY A 150 7.84 -1.76 -13.34
C GLY A 150 6.37 -1.75 -13.71
N PHE A 151 5.74 -0.58 -13.64
CA PHE A 151 4.36 -0.39 -14.07
C PHE A 151 4.30 0.70 -15.14
N ASP A 152 3.40 0.53 -16.11
CA ASP A 152 3.13 1.57 -17.10
C ASP A 152 2.36 2.75 -16.49
N LYS A 153 2.08 3.78 -17.28
CA LYS A 153 1.37 4.98 -16.83
C LYS A 153 -0.04 4.72 -16.28
N THR A 154 -0.63 3.56 -16.57
CA THR A 154 -1.95 3.09 -16.12
C THR A 154 -1.86 2.01 -15.04
N GLY A 155 -0.66 1.70 -14.56
CA GLY A 155 -0.44 0.76 -13.48
C GLY A 155 -0.51 -0.70 -13.91
N ASN A 156 -0.30 -1.02 -15.19
CA ASN A 156 -0.18 -2.41 -15.67
C ASN A 156 1.27 -2.85 -15.58
N LEU A 157 1.50 -4.10 -15.19
CA LEU A 157 2.85 -4.64 -15.04
C LEU A 157 3.60 -4.61 -16.38
N LEU A 158 4.79 -4.02 -16.39
CA LEU A 158 5.72 -4.10 -17.50
C LEU A 158 6.38 -5.47 -17.45
N THR A 159 6.01 -6.37 -18.34
CA THR A 159 6.71 -7.64 -18.48
C THR A 159 8.11 -7.38 -19.06
N HIS A 160 9.14 -7.67 -18.28
CA HIS A 160 10.51 -7.71 -18.80
C HIS A 160 10.58 -8.83 -19.85
N SER A 161 10.77 -8.44 -21.11
CA SER A 161 11.03 -9.35 -22.23
C SER A 161 12.47 -9.85 -22.19
#